data_AF-A0A920KJ56-F1
#
_entry.id   AF-A0A920KJ56-F1
#
_cell.length_a   1.000
_cell.length_b   1.000
_cell.length_c   1.000
_cell.angle_alpha   90.00
_cell.angle_beta   90.00
_cell.angle_gamma   90.00
#
_symmetry.space_group_name_H-M   'P 1'
#
loop_
_entity.id
_entity.type
_entity.pdbx_description
1 polymer ?
#
loop_
_entity_poly.entity_id
_entity_poly.type
_entity_poly.pdbx_seq_one_letter_code
_entity_poly.pdbx_strand_id
1 'polypeptide(L)'
;MIKAAVIWEFIHAATLLMMCRYVRNKTQPRSRANTIWGNKGAVLVGDFLYSRAFEMIVEIDNPKIYQILAHTTNTIAQGEVMQLMNIENVDISEESYMEIIYRKQRFYLRPQPK
;
A
#
# COMPACT_ATOMS: atom_id res chain seq x y z
N MET A 1 20.25 -7.47 4.92
CA MET A 1 19.13 -7.86 4.04
C MET A 1 17.82 -8.15 4.79
N ILE A 2 17.83 -8.93 5.88
CA ILE A 2 16.59 -9.31 6.61
C ILE A 2 15.78 -8.09 7.14
N LYS A 3 16.44 -7.09 7.75
CA LYS A 3 15.74 -5.90 8.28
C LYS A 3 14.92 -5.14 7.23
N ALA A 4 15.48 -4.94 6.03
CA ALA A 4 14.81 -4.22 4.95
C ALA A 4 13.60 -5.00 4.39
N ALA A 5 13.71 -6.33 4.28
CA ALA A 5 12.60 -7.18 3.85
C ALA A 5 11.45 -7.16 4.88
N VAL A 6 11.77 -7.20 6.18
CA VAL A 6 10.76 -7.11 7.24
C VAL A 6 10.02 -5.77 7.20
N ILE A 7 10.75 -4.66 7.08
CA ILE A 7 10.17 -3.31 6.93
C ILE A 7 9.22 -3.24 5.73
N TRP A 8 9.65 -3.80 4.61
CA TRP A 8 8.82 -3.82 3.41
C TRP A 8 7.51 -4.57 3.66
N GLU A 9 7.56 -5.74 4.30
CA GLU A 9 6.36 -6.50 4.64
C GLU A 9 5.45 -5.77 5.63
N PHE A 10 6.00 -4.97 6.56
CA PHE A 10 5.18 -4.09 7.41
C PHE A 10 4.42 -3.04 6.57
N ILE A 11 5.09 -2.38 5.64
CA ILE A 11 4.45 -1.39 4.75
C ILE A 11 3.42 -2.07 3.84
N HIS A 12 3.75 -3.24 3.31
CA HIS A 12 2.85 -4.02 2.47
C HIS A 12 1.59 -4.44 3.26
N ALA A 13 1.75 -5.02 4.44
CA ALA A 13 0.64 -5.39 5.31
C ALA A 13 -0.22 -4.18 5.70
N ALA A 14 0.40 -3.04 6.03
CA ALA A 14 -0.31 -1.80 6.35
C ALA A 14 -1.21 -1.34 5.18
N THR A 15 -0.67 -1.30 3.96
CA THR A 15 -1.47 -0.91 2.77
C THR A 15 -2.62 -1.90 2.51
N LEU A 16 -2.40 -3.21 2.67
CA LEU A 16 -3.47 -4.22 2.56
C LEU A 16 -4.59 -4.01 3.59
N LEU A 17 -4.24 -3.71 4.84
CA LEU A 17 -5.21 -3.42 5.90
C LEU A 17 -6.01 -2.16 5.61
N MET A 18 -5.37 -1.08 5.17
CA MET A 18 -6.07 0.15 4.80
C MET A 18 -7.00 -0.07 3.60
N MET A 19 -6.56 -0.85 2.60
CA MET A 19 -7.31 -1.15 1.38
C MET A 19 -8.56 -2.00 1.63
N CYS A 20 -8.62 -2.80 2.70
CA CYS A 20 -9.76 -3.69 2.93
C CYS A 20 -11.09 -2.93 3.12
N ARG A 21 -11.03 -1.63 3.44
CA ARG A 21 -12.20 -0.73 3.52
C ARG A 21 -12.95 -0.54 2.21
N TYR A 22 -12.27 -0.69 1.06
CA TYR A 22 -12.86 -0.44 -0.26
C TYR A 22 -13.54 -1.68 -0.85
N VAL A 23 -13.36 -2.86 -0.25
CA VAL A 23 -13.90 -4.12 -0.77
C VAL A 23 -15.32 -4.34 -0.24
N ARG A 24 -16.33 -4.02 -1.07
CA ARG A 24 -17.76 -4.17 -0.72
C ARG A 24 -18.26 -5.61 -0.62
N ASN A 25 -17.59 -6.57 -1.24
CA ASN A 25 -18.15 -7.92 -1.38
C ASN A 25 -18.09 -8.69 -0.05
N LYS A 26 -19.24 -9.00 0.57
CA LYS A 26 -19.34 -9.67 1.88
C LYS A 26 -19.25 -11.20 1.79
N THR A 27 -19.27 -11.78 0.60
CA THR A 27 -19.38 -13.24 0.36
C THR A 27 -18.06 -14.01 0.45
N GLN A 28 -16.92 -13.35 0.73
CA GLN A 28 -15.67 -14.08 0.91
C GLN A 28 -15.56 -14.71 2.31
N PRO A 29 -15.28 -16.03 2.44
CA PRO A 29 -15.26 -16.73 3.73
C PRO A 29 -14.04 -16.42 4.63
N ARG A 30 -13.10 -15.58 4.17
CA ARG A 30 -11.89 -15.27 4.92
C ARG A 30 -12.12 -14.09 5.85
N SER A 31 -11.73 -14.27 7.11
CA SER A 31 -11.71 -13.24 8.15
C SER A 31 -10.83 -12.05 7.72
N ARG A 32 -11.47 -11.04 7.13
CA ARG A 32 -10.77 -9.78 6.80
C ARG A 32 -10.63 -8.93 8.06
N ALA A 33 -9.57 -8.14 8.09
CA ALA A 33 -9.30 -7.21 9.18
C ALA A 33 -10.48 -6.27 9.45
N ASN A 34 -11.16 -5.77 8.42
CA ASN A 34 -12.36 -4.95 8.60
C ASN A 34 -13.60 -5.73 9.07
N THR A 35 -13.67 -7.04 8.85
CA THR A 35 -14.74 -7.87 9.41
C THR A 35 -14.58 -8.04 10.92
N ILE A 36 -13.33 -8.04 11.41
CA ILE A 36 -12.99 -8.20 12.84
C ILE A 36 -12.99 -6.84 13.56
N TRP A 37 -12.31 -5.83 13.00
CA TRP A 37 -12.06 -4.53 13.65
C TRP A 37 -12.88 -3.38 13.07
N GLY A 38 -13.72 -3.62 12.07
CA GLY A 38 -14.40 -2.57 11.31
C GLY A 38 -13.45 -1.80 10.39
N ASN A 39 -14.00 -0.99 9.48
CA ASN A 39 -13.20 -0.19 8.55
C ASN A 39 -12.27 0.79 9.27
N LYS A 40 -12.73 1.45 10.35
CA LYS A 40 -11.90 2.38 11.14
C LYS A 40 -10.78 1.66 11.87
N GLY A 41 -11.06 0.52 12.49
CA GLY A 41 -10.04 -0.27 13.18
C GLY A 41 -8.97 -0.78 12.23
N ALA A 42 -9.35 -1.27 11.04
CA ALA A 42 -8.39 -1.72 10.02
C ALA A 42 -7.45 -0.59 9.54
N VAL A 43 -7.96 0.64 9.39
CA VAL A 43 -7.14 1.81 9.04
C VAL A 43 -6.15 2.14 10.15
N LEU A 44 -6.62 2.20 11.41
CA LEU A 44 -5.75 2.54 12.56
C LEU A 44 -4.65 1.49 12.80
N VAL A 45 -4.96 0.20 12.62
CA VAL A 45 -3.93 -0.86 12.69
C VAL A 45 -2.93 -0.71 11.54
N GLY A 46 -3.40 -0.32 10.35
CA GLY A 46 -2.53 0.05 9.24
C GLY A 46 -1.57 1.19 9.59
N ASP A 47 -2.09 2.29 10.16
CA ASP A 47 -1.28 3.45 10.57
C ASP A 47 -0.20 3.06 11.59
N PHE A 48 -0.53 2.19 12.54
CA PHE A 48 0.41 1.66 13.53
C PHE A 48 1.53 0.82 12.89
N LEU A 49 1.20 -0.07 11.94
CA LEU A 49 2.24 -0.84 11.23
C LEU A 49 3.13 0.07 10.39
N TYR A 50 2.55 1.14 9.83
CA TYR A 50 3.28 2.14 9.05
C TYR A 50 4.26 2.93 9.92
N SER A 51 3.83 3.38 11.10
CA SER A 51 4.71 4.08 12.05
C SER A 51 5.83 3.17 12.55
N ARG A 52 5.51 1.90 12.85
CA ARG A 52 6.52 0.92 13.29
C ARG A 52 7.55 0.63 12.20
N ALA A 53 7.13 0.56 10.94
CA ALA A 53 8.05 0.43 9.82
C ALA A 53 9.02 1.62 9.75
N PHE A 54 8.54 2.85 9.96
CA PHE A 54 9.41 4.04 9.99
C PHE A 54 10.42 4.03 11.12
N GLU A 55 10.04 3.59 12.33
CA GLU A 55 11.01 3.41 13.41
C GLU A 55 12.11 2.42 13.03
N MET A 56 11.74 1.28 12.45
CA MET A 56 12.69 0.25 12.01
C MET A 56 13.57 0.72 10.84
N ILE A 57 13.06 1.60 9.99
CA ILE A 57 13.81 2.21 8.89
C ILE A 57 14.95 3.06 9.45
N VAL A 58 14.69 3.91 10.45
CA VAL A 58 15.71 4.78 11.04
C VAL A 58 16.92 3.99 11.59
N GLU A 59 16.70 2.76 12.08
CA GLU A 59 17.79 1.88 12.53
C GLU A 59 18.74 1.40 11.41
N ILE A 60 18.33 1.47 10.13
CA ILE A 60 19.14 1.02 9.00
C ILE A 60 20.26 2.02 8.67
N ASP A 61 20.12 3.27 9.08
CA ASP A 61 21.08 4.37 8.86
C ASP A 61 21.59 4.47 7.41
N ASN A 62 20.66 4.37 6.46
CA ASN A 62 20.98 4.44 5.04
C ASN A 62 20.08 5.44 4.31
N PRO A 63 20.59 6.65 4.00
CA PRO A 63 19.83 7.70 3.32
C PRO A 63 19.21 7.26 1.99
N LYS A 64 19.84 6.35 1.24
CA LYS A 64 19.28 5.83 -0.02
C LYS A 64 18.01 5.03 0.22
N ILE A 65 17.96 4.25 1.30
CA ILE A 65 16.79 3.45 1.66
C ILE A 65 15.64 4.37 2.08
N TYR A 66 15.93 5.45 2.80
CA TYR A 66 14.92 6.46 3.16
C TYR A 66 14.29 7.10 1.93
N GLN A 67 15.11 7.51 0.97
CA GLN A 67 14.63 8.12 -0.28
C GLN A 67 13.77 7.15 -1.10
N ILE A 68 14.23 5.90 -1.26
CA ILE A 68 13.49 4.88 -2.01
C ILE A 68 12.15 4.60 -1.35
N LEU A 69 12.12 4.39 -0.03
CA LEU A 69 10.88 4.08 0.69
C LEU A 69 9.93 5.27 0.69
N ALA A 70 10.40 6.49 0.97
CA ALA A 70 9.57 7.70 0.93
C ALA A 70 8.97 7.95 -0.47
N HIS A 71 9.76 7.77 -1.54
CA HIS A 71 9.24 7.94 -2.90
C HIS A 71 8.24 6.82 -3.26
N THR A 72 8.55 5.58 -2.92
CA THR A 72 7.70 4.43 -3.23
C THR A 72 6.35 4.54 -2.51
N THR A 73 6.37 4.81 -1.21
CA THR A 73 5.17 4.99 -0.39
C THR A 73 4.28 6.12 -0.86
N ASN A 74 4.87 7.28 -1.21
CA ASN A 74 4.13 8.40 -1.77
C ASN A 74 3.48 8.03 -3.13
N THR A 75 4.22 7.33 -3.99
CA THR A 75 3.68 6.87 -5.29
C THR A 75 2.49 5.93 -5.11
N ILE A 76 2.57 4.99 -4.16
CA ILE A 76 1.46 4.07 -3.84
C ILE A 76 0.25 4.87 -3.36
N ALA A 77 0.43 5.81 -2.42
CA ALA A 77 -0.64 6.65 -1.91
C ALA A 77 -1.30 7.49 -3.02
N GLN A 78 -0.52 8.05 -3.96
CA GLN A 78 -1.07 8.73 -5.13
C GLN A 78 -1.95 7.81 -5.98
N GLY A 79 -1.50 6.57 -6.21
CA GLY A 79 -2.29 5.56 -6.92
C GLY A 79 -3.60 5.22 -6.20
N GLU A 80 -3.60 5.15 -4.86
CA GLU A 80 -4.81 4.95 -4.07
C GLU A 80 -5.78 6.14 -4.15
N VAL A 81 -5.27 7.37 -4.12
CA VAL A 81 -6.07 8.59 -4.29
C VAL A 81 -6.67 8.64 -5.69
N MET A 82 -5.88 8.34 -6.72
CA MET A 82 -6.38 8.24 -8.10
C MET A 82 -7.47 7.18 -8.24
N GLN A 83 -7.30 6.02 -7.61
CA GLN A 83 -8.34 4.99 -7.59
C GLN A 83 -9.61 5.50 -6.90
N LEU A 84 -9.48 6.18 -5.76
CA LEU A 84 -10.60 6.76 -5.01
C LEU A 84 -11.39 7.77 -5.86
N MET A 85 -10.69 8.64 -6.61
CA MET A 85 -11.32 9.62 -7.49
C MET A 85 -12.04 9.00 -8.68
N ASN A 86 -11.70 7.76 -9.05
CA ASN A 86 -12.29 7.05 -10.20
C ASN A 86 -13.23 5.91 -9.80
N ILE A 87 -13.61 5.81 -8.52
CA ILE A 87 -14.64 4.85 -8.10
C ILE A 87 -15.93 5.16 -8.86
N GLU A 88 -16.51 4.13 -9.51
CA GLU A 88 -17.76 4.21 -10.29
C GLU A 88 -17.67 5.10 -11.56
N ASN A 89 -16.46 5.54 -11.96
CA ASN A 89 -16.24 6.22 -13.23
C ASN A 89 -16.16 5.23 -14.40
N VAL A 90 -17.21 5.16 -15.21
CA VAL A 90 -17.29 4.27 -16.38
C VAL A 90 -16.52 4.80 -17.60
N ASP A 91 -16.19 6.09 -17.61
CA ASP A 91 -15.52 6.78 -18.72
C ASP A 91 -14.00 6.83 -18.54
N ILE A 92 -13.45 6.11 -17.56
CA ILE A 92 -12.00 6.05 -17.32
C ILE A 92 -11.29 5.48 -18.55
N SER A 93 -10.26 6.18 -19.04
CA SER A 93 -9.42 5.69 -20.13
C SER A 93 -8.58 4.49 -19.68
N GLU A 94 -8.29 3.57 -20.59
CA GLU A 94 -7.40 2.43 -20.33
C GLU A 94 -6.03 2.91 -19.80
N GLU A 95 -5.49 4.00 -20.37
CA GLU A 95 -4.25 4.62 -19.91
C GLU A 95 -4.32 5.04 -18.44
N SER A 96 -5.41 5.71 -18.03
CA SER A 96 -5.61 6.15 -16.64
C SER A 96 -5.76 4.95 -15.69
N TYR A 97 -6.46 3.91 -16.15
CA TYR A 97 -6.61 2.67 -15.39
C TYR A 97 -5.26 1.95 -15.19
N MET A 98 -4.47 1.85 -16.26
CA MET A 98 -3.13 1.26 -16.21
C MET A 98 -2.20 2.07 -15.31
N GLU A 99 -2.26 3.41 -15.34
CA GLU A 99 -1.49 4.27 -14.45
C GLU A 99 -1.81 4.04 -12.97
N ILE A 100 -3.10 3.83 -12.63
CA ILE A 100 -3.51 3.46 -11.27
C ILE A 100 -2.86 2.12 -10.86
N ILE A 101 -2.90 1.11 -11.73
CA ILE A 101 -2.27 -0.20 -11.46
C ILE A 101 -0.76 -0.03 -11.28
N TYR A 102 -0.09 0.65 -12.20
CA TYR A 102 1.35 0.85 -12.17
C TYR A 102 1.80 1.55 -10.89
N ARG A 103 1.09 2.58 -10.44
CA ARG A 103 1.44 3.28 -9.19
C ARG A 103 1.31 2.41 -7.96
N LYS A 104 0.28 1.56 -7.90
CA LYS A 104 0.04 0.66 -6.76
C LYS A 104 0.97 -0.56 -6.76
N GLN A 105 1.41 -1.03 -7.92
CA GLN A 105 2.27 -2.22 -8.07
C GLN A 105 3.72 -1.91 -8.45
N ARG A 106 4.10 -0.63 -8.51
CA ARG A 106 5.38 -0.13 -9.04
C ARG A 106 6.61 -0.87 -8.53
N PHE A 107 6.56 -1.37 -7.30
CA PHE A 107 7.67 -2.08 -6.70
C PHE A 107 7.85 -3.51 -7.24
N TYR A 108 6.76 -4.25 -7.51
CA TYR A 108 6.83 -5.62 -8.05
C TYR A 108 7.12 -5.66 -9.55
N LEU A 109 6.71 -4.62 -10.29
CA LEU A 109 6.85 -4.55 -11.75
C LEU A 109 8.08 -3.76 -12.20
N ARG A 110 9.05 -3.51 -11.32
CA ARG A 110 10.28 -2.83 -11.71
C ARG A 110 10.99 -3.66 -12.79
N PRO A 111 11.26 -3.12 -13.99
CA PRO A 111 12.17 -3.77 -14.92
C PRO A 111 13.50 -3.90 -14.20
N GLN A 112 13.97 -5.13 -14.02
CA GLN A 112 15.34 -5.35 -13.60
C GLN A 112 16.24 -4.72 -14.66
N PRO A 113 17.19 -3.84 -14.30
CA PRO A 113 18.18 -3.40 -15.25
C PRO A 113 18.91 -4.65 -15.77
N LYS A 114 19.02 -4.77 -17.10
CA LYS A 114 19.91 -5.75 -17.73
C LYS A 114 21.35 -5.47 -17.35
#